data_AF-A0A7J0E642-F1
#
_entry.id   AF-A0A7J0E642-F1
#
_cell.length_a   1.000
_cell.length_b   1.000
_cell.length_c   1.000
_cell.angle_alpha   90.00
_cell.angle_beta   90.00
_cell.angle_gamma   90.00
#
_symmetry.space_group_name_H-M   'P 1'
#
loop_
_entity.id
_entity.type
_entity.pdbx_description
1 polymer ?
#
loop_
_entity_poly.entity_id
_entity_poly.type
_entity_poly.pdbx_seq_one_letter_code
_entity_poly.pdbx_strand_id
1 'polypeptide(L)'
;MAMQVAMERALNAETRTKGLGSKCRNEHEKAAWADCLKLYESTILQLNHTLTGKCSDFDAQTWLSTALTNLDTCRAGFVELGVSDFVWPLMNNNVLQAD
;
A
#
# COMPACT_ATOMS: atom_id res chain seq x y z
N MET A 1 -15.34 7.15 9.60
CA MET A 1 -15.16 7.26 8.14
C MET A 1 -13.71 7.11 7.70
N ALA A 2 -12.74 7.87 8.22
CA ALA A 2 -11.34 7.80 7.77
C ALA A 2 -10.73 6.38 7.74
N MET A 3 -10.94 5.58 8.79
CA MET A 3 -10.47 4.19 8.86
C MET A 3 -11.05 3.28 7.76
N GLN A 4 -12.34 3.43 7.47
CA GLN A 4 -13.01 2.61 6.44
C GLN A 4 -12.51 2.97 5.04
N VAL A 5 -12.35 4.28 4.77
CA VAL A 5 -11.77 4.77 3.51
C VAL A 5 -10.33 4.30 3.35
N ALA A 6 -9.52 4.37 4.43
CA ALA A 6 -8.16 3.87 4.42
C ALA A 6 -8.11 2.36 4.12
N MET A 7 -9.02 1.58 4.74
CA MET A 7 -9.12 0.13 4.51
C MET A 7 -9.50 -0.18 3.05
N GLU A 8 -10.51 0.47 2.52
CA GLU A 8 -10.94 0.30 1.12
C GLU A 8 -9.80 0.61 0.14
N ARG A 9 -9.09 1.73 0.36
CA ARG A 9 -7.92 2.11 -0.45
C ARG A 9 -6.80 1.07 -0.33
N ALA A 10 -6.52 0.56 0.86
CA ALA A 10 -5.48 -0.44 1.07
C ALA A 10 -5.80 -1.78 0.38
N LEU A 11 -7.06 -2.25 0.49
CA LEU A 11 -7.52 -3.46 -0.20
C LEU A 11 -7.43 -3.31 -1.73
N ASN A 12 -7.90 -2.18 -2.26
CA ASN A 12 -7.83 -1.91 -3.70
C ASN A 12 -6.37 -1.86 -4.20
N ALA A 13 -5.46 -1.26 -3.42
CA ALA A 13 -4.05 -1.19 -3.76
C ALA A 13 -3.36 -2.56 -3.68
N GLU A 14 -3.63 -3.36 -2.65
CA GLU A 14 -3.11 -4.73 -2.50
C GLU A 14 -3.53 -5.60 -3.68
N THR A 15 -4.83 -5.62 -3.99
CA THR A 15 -5.38 -6.51 -5.03
C THR A 15 -4.80 -6.17 -6.40
N ARG A 16 -4.66 -4.88 -6.71
CA ARG A 16 -4.00 -4.42 -7.94
C ARG A 16 -2.53 -4.83 -7.96
N THR A 17 -1.81 -4.54 -6.89
CA THR A 17 -0.38 -4.82 -6.77
C THR A 17 -0.10 -6.30 -6.95
N LYS A 18 -0.87 -7.17 -6.28
CA LYS A 18 -0.73 -8.62 -6.34
C LYS A 18 -0.78 -9.16 -7.78
N GLY A 19 -1.63 -8.60 -8.62
CA GLY A 19 -1.75 -8.99 -10.05
C GLY A 19 -0.59 -8.55 -10.95
N LEU A 20 0.36 -7.74 -10.45
CA LEU A 20 1.46 -7.18 -11.25
C LEU A 20 2.79 -7.94 -11.10
N GLY A 21 2.89 -8.92 -10.19
CA GLY A 21 4.14 -9.65 -9.96
C GLY A 21 4.70 -10.32 -11.22
N SER A 22 3.82 -10.87 -12.07
CA SER A 22 4.20 -11.48 -13.35
C SER A 22 4.62 -10.47 -14.43
N LYS A 23 4.35 -9.17 -14.21
CA LYS A 23 4.73 -8.09 -15.14
C LYS A 23 6.10 -7.51 -14.82
N CYS A 24 6.69 -7.80 -13.66
CA CYS A 24 8.03 -7.32 -13.31
C CYS A 24 9.05 -7.81 -14.35
N ARG A 25 9.82 -6.89 -14.93
CA ARG A 25 10.77 -7.14 -16.04
C ARG A 25 12.13 -7.62 -15.55
N ASN A 26 12.45 -7.36 -14.29
CA ASN A 26 13.73 -7.69 -13.67
C ASN A 26 13.58 -7.91 -12.16
N GLU A 27 14.64 -8.41 -11.52
CA GLU A 27 14.62 -8.74 -10.10
C GLU A 27 14.51 -7.51 -9.19
N HIS A 28 14.97 -6.33 -9.60
CA HIS A 28 14.82 -5.09 -8.82
C HIS A 28 13.35 -4.64 -8.79
N GLU A 29 12.67 -4.67 -9.93
CA GLU A 29 11.22 -4.44 -10.01
C GLU A 29 10.44 -5.43 -9.15
N LYS A 30 10.83 -6.72 -9.21
CA LYS A 30 10.20 -7.77 -8.43
C LYS A 30 10.43 -7.61 -6.93
N ALA A 31 11.62 -7.18 -6.52
CA ALA A 31 11.93 -6.87 -5.13
C ALA A 31 11.08 -5.69 -4.64
N ALA A 32 11.09 -4.57 -5.36
CA ALA A 32 10.28 -3.39 -5.04
C ALA A 32 8.77 -3.71 -4.94
N TRP A 33 8.28 -4.49 -5.90
CA TRP A 33 6.90 -4.99 -5.92
C TRP A 33 6.59 -5.86 -4.69
N ALA A 34 7.43 -6.84 -4.38
CA ALA A 34 7.21 -7.77 -3.28
C ALA A 34 7.25 -7.05 -1.92
N ASP A 35 8.16 -6.10 -1.75
CA ASP A 35 8.23 -5.30 -0.53
C ASP A 35 7.02 -4.37 -0.40
N CYS A 36 6.58 -3.77 -1.50
CA CYS A 36 5.34 -2.99 -1.48
C CYS A 36 4.11 -3.85 -1.15
N LEU A 37 4.01 -5.07 -1.67
CA LEU A 37 2.92 -5.99 -1.35
C LEU A 37 2.86 -6.29 0.16
N LYS A 38 4.01 -6.58 0.79
CA LYS A 38 4.10 -6.78 2.25
C LYS A 38 3.64 -5.54 3.03
N LEU A 39 4.00 -4.35 2.57
CA LEU A 39 3.59 -3.09 3.21
C LEU A 39 2.07 -2.87 3.12
N TYR A 40 1.45 -3.21 1.99
CA TYR A 40 -0.01 -3.20 1.87
C TYR A 40 -0.69 -4.24 2.77
N GLU A 41 -0.19 -5.47 2.80
CA GLU A 41 -0.72 -6.53 3.67
C GLU A 41 -0.62 -6.15 5.15
N SER A 42 0.52 -5.60 5.58
CA SER A 42 0.72 -5.05 6.93
C SER A 42 -0.28 -3.94 7.25
N THR A 43 -0.47 -3.02 6.30
CA THR A 43 -1.45 -1.93 6.43
C THR A 43 -2.88 -2.46 6.60
N ILE A 44 -3.29 -3.42 5.78
CA ILE A 44 -4.62 -4.05 5.88
C ILE A 44 -4.79 -4.72 7.24
N LEU A 45 -3.78 -5.47 7.71
CA LEU A 45 -3.83 -6.14 8.99
C LEU A 45 -4.06 -5.16 10.15
N GLN A 46 -3.31 -4.05 10.17
CA GLN A 46 -3.43 -3.05 11.24
C GLN A 46 -4.75 -2.28 11.18
N LEU A 47 -5.20 -1.90 9.98
CA LEU A 47 -6.50 -1.24 9.81
C LEU A 47 -7.65 -2.18 10.23
N ASN A 48 -7.55 -3.48 9.92
CA ASN A 48 -8.58 -4.46 10.29
C ASN A 48 -8.62 -4.66 11.81
N HIS A 49 -7.44 -4.76 12.44
CA HIS A 49 -7.34 -4.85 13.88
C HIS A 49 -8.00 -3.64 14.57
N THR A 50 -7.74 -2.45 14.04
CA THR A 50 -8.32 -1.21 14.56
C THR A 50 -9.84 -1.16 14.38
N LEU A 51 -10.37 -1.61 13.24
CA LEU A 51 -11.80 -1.60 12.93
C LEU A 51 -12.61 -2.65 13.71
N THR A 52 -11.99 -3.80 14.01
CA THR A 52 -12.64 -4.94 14.68
C THR A 52 -12.41 -4.97 16.20
N GLY A 53 -11.37 -4.28 16.69
CA GLY A 53 -11.02 -4.19 18.09
C GLY A 53 -11.64 -2.98 18.81
N LYS A 54 -11.58 -2.98 20.14
CA LYS A 54 -11.80 -1.78 20.96
C LYS A 54 -10.50 -0.98 21.02
N CYS A 55 -10.15 -0.31 19.93
CA CYS A 55 -9.02 0.62 19.88
C CYS A 55 -9.44 2.02 20.34
N SER A 56 -8.52 2.76 20.97
CA SER A 56 -8.74 4.17 21.27
C SER A 56 -8.62 5.04 20.01
N ASP A 57 -9.11 6.28 20.06
CA ASP A 57 -8.90 7.24 18.97
C ASP A 57 -7.41 7.50 18.71
N PHE A 58 -6.58 7.43 19.76
CA PHE A 58 -5.13 7.54 19.66
C PHE A 58 -4.51 6.35 18.91
N ASP A 59 -4.96 5.13 19.21
CA ASP A 59 -4.52 3.94 18.47
C ASP A 59 -4.94 4.03 17.01
N ALA A 60 -6.18 4.47 16.73
CA ALA A 60 -6.65 4.66 15.37
C ALA A 60 -5.81 5.68 14.59
N GLN A 61 -5.46 6.80 15.21
CA GLN A 61 -4.57 7.80 14.60
C GLN A 61 -3.16 7.23 14.35
N THR A 62 -2.63 6.45 15.29
CA THR A 62 -1.32 5.80 15.17
C THR A 62 -1.30 4.83 13.98
N TRP A 63 -2.35 4.03 13.81
CA TRP A 63 -2.43 3.10 12.70
C TRP A 63 -2.69 3.77 11.36
N LEU A 64 -3.43 4.88 11.31
CA LEU A 64 -3.53 5.71 10.10
C LEU A 64 -2.18 6.31 9.70
N SER A 65 -1.41 6.79 10.68
CA SER A 65 -0.08 7.34 10.44
C SER A 65 0.87 6.25 9.93
N THR A 66 0.82 5.06 10.53
CA THR A 66 1.59 3.89 10.08
C THR A 66 1.21 3.47 8.66
N ALA A 67 -0.09 3.48 8.33
CA ALA A 67 -0.57 3.18 6.98
C ALA A 67 0.02 4.14 5.94
N LEU A 68 0.04 5.45 6.23
CA LEU A 68 0.66 6.45 5.36
C LEU A 68 2.16 6.22 5.19
N THR A 69 2.88 5.97 6.29
CA THR A 69 4.32 5.66 6.25
C THR A 69 4.62 4.42 5.41
N ASN A 70 3.80 3.37 5.50
CA ASN A 70 3.96 2.17 4.69
C ASN A 70 3.79 2.46 3.18
N LEU A 71 2.84 3.32 2.81
CA LEU A 71 2.62 3.75 1.43
C LEU A 71 3.82 4.55 0.90
N ASP A 72 4.33 5.48 1.70
CA ASP A 72 5.49 6.28 1.34
C ASP A 72 6.76 5.42 1.23
N THR A 73 6.93 4.44 2.14
CA THR A 73 8.04 3.47 2.10
C THR A 73 7.98 2.62 0.83
N CYS A 74 6.78 2.14 0.45
CA CYS A 74 6.60 1.42 -0.81
C CYS A 74 7.07 2.29 -1.99
N ARG A 75 6.59 3.54 -2.08
CA ARG A 75 6.98 4.47 -3.15
C ARG A 75 8.49 4.70 -3.17
N ALA A 76 9.09 4.95 -2.01
CA ALA A 76 10.52 5.19 -1.86
C ALA A 76 11.35 4.02 -2.38
N GLY A 77 10.94 2.78 -2.10
CA GLY A 77 11.64 1.58 -2.59
C GLY A 77 11.74 1.51 -4.12
N PHE A 78 10.68 1.90 -4.86
CA PHE A 78 10.74 1.97 -6.33
C PHE A 78 11.69 3.07 -6.82
N VAL A 79 11.81 4.18 -6.09
CA VAL A 79 12.70 5.30 -6.44
C VAL A 79 14.15 4.93 -6.17
N GLU A 80 14.43 4.39 -4.99
CA GLU A 80 15.77 3.98 -4.54
C GLU A 80 16.37 2.87 -5.41
N LEU A 81 15.54 1.93 -5.86
CA LEU A 81 15.95 0.85 -6.77
C LEU A 81 15.99 1.29 -8.25
N GLY A 82 15.60 2.52 -8.57
CA GLY A 82 15.64 3.05 -9.94
C GLY A 82 14.65 2.39 -10.91
N VAL A 83 13.53 1.86 -10.40
CA VAL A 83 12.55 1.04 -11.17
C VAL A 83 11.14 1.63 -11.17
N SER A 84 11.05 2.94 -10.99
CA SER A 84 9.76 3.68 -10.93
C SER A 84 9.09 3.90 -12.30
N ASP A 85 9.71 3.49 -13.41
CA ASP A 85 9.27 3.81 -14.77
C ASP A 85 8.19 2.86 -15.32
N PHE A 86 8.05 1.66 -14.74
CA PHE A 86 7.19 0.63 -15.32
C PHE A 86 6.16 0.05 -14.35
N VAL A 87 6.58 -0.70 -13.33
CA VAL A 87 5.65 -1.36 -12.41
C VAL A 87 4.89 -0.34 -11.57
N TRP A 88 5.56 0.73 -11.12
CA TRP A 88 4.95 1.78 -10.31
C TRP A 88 3.77 2.50 -11.00
N PRO A 89 3.87 2.97 -12.26
CA PRO A 89 2.71 3.48 -13.01
C PRO A 89 1.55 2.49 -13.05
N LEU A 90 1.80 1.20 -13.29
CA LEU A 90 0.74 0.19 -13.34
C LEU A 90 0.01 0.03 -11.99
N MET A 91 0.72 0.22 -10.88
CA MET A 91 0.14 0.23 -9.53
C MET A 91 -0.70 1.49 -9.27
N ASN A 92 -0.26 2.65 -9.78
CA ASN A 92 -0.86 3.96 -9.48
C ASN A 92 -1.90 4.43 -10.52
N ASN A 93 -2.09 3.68 -11.60
CA ASN A 93 -2.86 4.05 -12.80
C ASN A 93 -4.38 4.26 -12.61
N ASN A 94 -4.92 4.43 -11.39
CA ASN A 94 -6.31 4.90 -11.16
C ASN A 94 -6.55 5.44 -9.71
N VAL A 95 -5.65 6.27 -9.15
CA VAL A 95 -5.96 7.00 -7.89
C VAL A 95 -6.45 8.44 -8.15
N LEU A 96 -6.39 8.92 -9.40
CA LEU A 96 -7.01 10.19 -9.82
C LEU A 96 -8.41 9.97 -10.41
N GLN A 97 -9.32 9.37 -9.64
CA GLN A 97 -10.76 9.60 -9.83
C GLN A 97 -11.52 9.21 -8.56
N ALA A 98 -11.63 10.16 -7.64
CA ALA A 98 -12.69 10.30 -6.64
C ALA A 98 -12.45 11.65 -5.96
N ASP A 99 -12.85 12.71 -6.67
CA ASP A 99 -13.22 13.98 -6.05
C ASP A 99 -14.57 13.80 -5.34
#